data_AF-A0A2H9MW48-F1
#
_entry.id   AF-A0A2H9MW48-F1
#
_cell.length_a   1.000
_cell.length_b   1.000
_cell.length_c   1.000
_cell.angle_alpha   90.00
_cell.angle_beta   90.00
_cell.angle_gamma   90.00
#
_symmetry.space_group_name_H-M   'P 1'
#
loop_
_entity.id
_entity.type
_entity.pdbx_description
1 polymer ?
#
loop_
_entity_poly.entity_id
_entity_poly.type
_entity_poly.pdbx_seq_one_letter_code
_entity_poly.pdbx_strand_id
1 'polypeptide(L)'
;MKTIFVTGTAGAGKSLLTSKLYEYYTKNGTFAAVLNLDPGVRDLPYTCDIDVRDYVDIIDIMQQYDLGPNGAVVMANDLIASKIDEIQEQIGKVNPDYLIVDTPGQIELFAYRSSGRFITENILSEEKMNIFLFDGALITTPVNFVSIALLATSIRLRLNLPTINI
;
A
#
# COMPACT_ATOMS: atom_id res chain seq x y z
N MET A 1 14.09 11.93 -0.64
CA MET A 1 13.36 10.64 -0.77
C MET A 1 12.13 10.80 -1.64
N LYS A 2 11.91 9.87 -2.58
CA LYS A 2 10.71 9.76 -3.43
C LYS A 2 9.86 8.55 -3.01
N THR A 3 8.54 8.65 -3.10
CA THR A 3 7.63 7.56 -2.66
C THR A 3 6.75 7.06 -3.78
N ILE A 4 6.70 5.74 -3.94
CA ILE A 4 5.88 5.03 -4.93
C ILE A 4 4.88 4.16 -4.17
N PHE A 5 3.61 4.52 -4.22
CA PHE A 5 2.52 3.68 -3.73
C PHE A 5 2.15 2.67 -4.81
N VAL A 6 2.03 1.40 -4.44
CA VAL A 6 1.56 0.33 -5.33
C VAL A 6 0.15 -0.05 -4.92
N THR A 7 -0.84 0.36 -5.72
CA THR A 7 -2.26 0.09 -5.51
C THR A 7 -2.83 -0.77 -6.63
N GLY A 8 -4.03 -1.31 -6.44
CA GLY A 8 -4.69 -2.20 -7.38
C GLY A 8 -5.63 -3.15 -6.64
N THR A 9 -6.47 -3.87 -7.38
CA THR A 9 -7.40 -4.84 -6.79
C THR A 9 -6.65 -5.98 -6.09
N ALA A 10 -7.34 -6.71 -5.22
CA ALA A 10 -6.81 -7.96 -4.67
C ALA A 10 -6.48 -8.91 -5.84
N GLY A 11 -5.32 -9.55 -5.81
CA GLY A 11 -4.87 -10.43 -6.90
C GLY A 11 -4.12 -9.74 -8.05
N ALA A 12 -4.13 -8.41 -8.16
CA ALA A 12 -3.48 -7.68 -9.25
C ALA A 12 -1.93 -7.76 -9.26
N GLY A 13 -1.31 -8.37 -8.24
CA GLY A 13 0.15 -8.55 -8.17
C GLY A 13 0.93 -7.41 -7.51
N LYS A 14 0.30 -6.62 -6.63
CA LYS A 14 0.94 -5.50 -5.89
C LYS A 14 2.27 -5.90 -5.24
N SER A 15 2.26 -6.90 -4.35
CA SER A 15 3.47 -7.36 -3.65
C SER A 15 4.54 -7.93 -4.58
N LEU A 16 4.14 -8.53 -5.70
CA LEU A 16 5.08 -9.01 -6.71
C LEU A 16 5.75 -7.85 -7.44
N LEU A 17 4.98 -6.82 -7.83
CA LEU A 17 5.55 -5.62 -8.44
C LEU A 17 6.47 -4.89 -7.45
N THR A 18 6.07 -4.75 -6.19
CA THR A 18 6.91 -4.19 -5.12
C THR A 18 8.26 -4.90 -5.03
N SER A 19 8.26 -6.24 -5.02
CA SER A 19 9.50 -7.06 -5.05
C SER A 19 10.39 -6.72 -6.25
N LYS A 20 9.81 -6.58 -7.45
CA LYS A 20 10.55 -6.31 -8.68
C LYS A 20 11.06 -4.88 -8.81
N LEU A 21 10.29 -3.90 -8.33
CA LEU A 21 10.74 -2.52 -8.25
C LEU A 21 11.91 -2.38 -7.28
N TYR A 22 11.82 -3.01 -6.11
CA TYR A 22 12.89 -3.03 -5.13
C TYR A 22 14.17 -3.65 -5.72
N GLU A 23 14.06 -4.86 -6.30
CA GLU A 23 15.18 -5.54 -6.96
C GLU A 23 15.81 -4.69 -8.07
N TYR A 24 14.99 -4.01 -8.87
CA TYR A 24 15.46 -3.14 -9.95
C TYR A 24 16.26 -1.94 -9.42
N TYR A 25 15.73 -1.20 -8.45
CA TYR A 25 16.43 -0.01 -7.91
C TYR A 25 17.75 -0.39 -7.23
N THR A 26 17.73 -1.44 -6.40
CA THR A 26 18.95 -1.92 -5.71
C THR A 26 20.02 -2.37 -6.72
N LYS A 27 19.65 -3.09 -7.79
CA LYS A 27 20.60 -3.52 -8.83
C LYS A 27 21.20 -2.34 -9.61
N ASN A 28 20.49 -1.24 -9.74
CA ASN A 28 20.97 -0.04 -10.42
C ASN A 28 21.69 0.95 -9.48
N GLY A 29 22.07 0.49 -8.27
CA GLY A 29 22.85 1.29 -7.32
C GLY A 29 22.07 2.39 -6.62
N THR A 30 20.73 2.35 -6.69
CA THR A 30 19.85 3.28 -5.97
C THR A 30 19.44 2.65 -4.64
N PHE A 31 19.44 3.41 -3.55
CA PHE A 31 19.02 2.89 -2.27
C PHE A 31 17.49 2.95 -2.13
N ALA A 32 16.84 1.82 -2.35
CA ALA A 32 15.40 1.66 -2.14
C ALA A 32 15.11 0.98 -0.80
N ALA A 33 13.97 1.33 -0.21
CA ALA A 33 13.39 0.64 0.93
C ALA A 33 11.92 0.27 0.66
N VAL A 34 11.42 -0.75 1.35
CA VAL A 34 10.04 -1.23 1.22
C VAL A 34 9.26 -1.07 2.53
N LEU A 35 8.10 -0.43 2.42
CA LEU A 35 7.09 -0.35 3.48
C LEU A 35 5.91 -1.25 3.12
N ASN A 36 5.66 -2.28 3.94
CA ASN A 36 4.42 -3.04 3.88
C ASN A 36 3.32 -2.33 4.69
N LEU A 37 2.21 -1.97 4.06
CA LEU A 37 1.00 -1.46 4.72
C LEU A 37 -0.14 -2.47 4.79
N ASP A 38 0.02 -3.71 4.31
CA ASP A 38 -1.01 -4.74 4.41
C ASP A 38 -0.89 -5.51 5.74
N PRO A 39 -1.80 -5.32 6.71
CA PRO A 39 -1.77 -6.09 7.96
C PRO A 39 -2.24 -7.54 7.77
N GLY A 40 -2.88 -7.88 6.65
CA GLY A 40 -3.47 -9.20 6.38
C GLY A 40 -2.59 -10.15 5.59
N VAL A 41 -1.41 -9.69 5.15
CA VAL A 41 -0.50 -10.51 4.36
C VAL A 41 0.26 -11.51 5.26
N ARG A 42 0.31 -12.77 4.81
CA ARG A 42 1.03 -13.84 5.53
C ARG A 42 2.49 -13.88 5.12
N ASP A 43 2.73 -14.09 3.83
CA ASP A 43 4.05 -14.26 3.25
C ASP A 43 4.33 -13.14 2.25
N LEU A 44 5.48 -12.46 2.42
CA LEU A 44 5.95 -11.43 1.51
C LEU A 44 7.06 -12.00 0.60
N PRO A 45 7.05 -11.71 -0.72
CA PRO A 45 8.08 -12.15 -1.66
C PRO A 45 9.34 -11.27 -1.63
N TYR A 46 9.52 -10.50 -0.57
CA TYR A 46 10.62 -9.56 -0.35
C TYR A 46 10.84 -9.36 1.16
N THR A 47 12.01 -8.85 1.52
CA THR A 47 12.29 -8.36 2.88
C THR A 47 11.80 -6.92 2.98
N CYS A 48 10.90 -6.64 3.92
CA CYS A 48 10.43 -5.28 4.20
C CYS A 48 11.36 -4.59 5.22
N ASP A 49 11.62 -3.31 5.00
CA ASP A 49 12.39 -2.47 5.93
C ASP A 49 11.50 -1.92 7.05
N ILE A 50 10.23 -1.66 6.72
CA ILE A 50 9.19 -1.29 7.67
C ILE A 50 7.95 -2.16 7.40
N ASP A 51 7.41 -2.80 8.44
CA ASP A 51 6.22 -3.63 8.36
C ASP A 51 5.16 -3.18 9.37
N VAL A 52 3.94 -2.89 8.90
CA VAL A 52 2.83 -2.56 9.80
C VAL A 52 2.44 -3.69 10.74
N ARG A 53 2.78 -4.95 10.39
CA ARG A 53 2.52 -6.12 11.23
C ARG A 53 3.29 -6.09 12.56
N ASP A 54 4.35 -5.30 12.65
CA ASP A 54 5.07 -5.07 13.91
C ASP A 54 4.28 -4.18 14.88
N TYR A 55 3.27 -3.45 14.38
CA TYR A 55 2.45 -2.50 15.16
C TYR A 55 1.03 -3.00 15.41
N VAL A 56 0.49 -3.83 14.50
CA VAL A 56 -0.88 -4.35 14.59
C VAL A 56 -0.94 -5.83 14.26
N ASP A 57 -1.65 -6.59 15.11
CA ASP A 57 -1.99 -7.99 14.87
C ASP A 57 -3.51 -8.12 14.67
N ILE A 58 -3.93 -8.61 13.49
CA ILE A 58 -5.35 -8.79 13.16
C ILE A 58 -6.03 -9.79 14.09
N ILE A 59 -5.35 -10.86 14.50
CA ILE A 59 -5.90 -11.90 15.36
C ILE A 59 -6.21 -11.31 16.73
N ASP A 60 -5.29 -10.52 17.28
CA ASP A 60 -5.50 -9.83 18.56
C ASP A 60 -6.62 -8.80 18.47
N ILE A 61 -6.69 -8.03 17.38
CA ILE A 61 -7.78 -7.06 17.14
C ILE A 61 -9.14 -7.78 17.09
N MET A 62 -9.24 -8.92 16.39
CA MET A 62 -10.47 -9.70 16.34
C MET A 62 -10.94 -10.13 17.73
N GLN A 63 -10.01 -10.60 18.58
CA GLN A 63 -10.33 -11.05 19.93
C GLN A 63 -10.66 -9.90 20.88
N GLN A 64 -9.89 -8.81 20.83
CA GLN A 64 -10.03 -7.68 21.75
C GLN A 64 -11.32 -6.89 21.51
N TYR A 65 -11.72 -6.74 20.25
CA TYR A 65 -12.86 -5.90 19.86
C TYR A 65 -14.09 -6.71 19.41
N ASP A 66 -14.06 -8.04 19.54
CA ASP A 66 -15.12 -8.96 19.09
C ASP A 66 -15.53 -8.71 17.63
N LEU A 67 -14.51 -8.61 16.76
CA LEU A 67 -14.68 -8.28 15.34
C LEU A 67 -14.50 -9.51 14.45
N GLY A 68 -15.32 -9.59 13.41
CA GLY A 68 -15.06 -10.49 12.28
C GLY A 68 -13.85 -10.01 11.44
N PRO A 69 -13.34 -10.85 10.52
CA PRO A 69 -12.11 -10.57 9.77
C PRO A 69 -12.11 -9.22 9.04
N ASN A 70 -13.21 -8.87 8.36
CA ASN A 70 -13.32 -7.59 7.66
C ASN A 70 -13.32 -6.38 8.62
N GLY A 71 -13.97 -6.52 9.78
CA GLY A 71 -13.98 -5.47 10.80
C GLY A 71 -12.58 -5.26 11.40
N ALA A 72 -11.84 -6.34 11.61
CA ALA A 72 -10.49 -6.27 12.12
C ALA A 72 -9.51 -5.63 11.12
N VAL A 73 -9.62 -5.90 9.82
CA VAL A 73 -8.78 -5.22 8.81
C VAL A 73 -9.07 -3.71 8.73
N VAL A 74 -10.35 -3.32 8.87
CA VAL A 74 -10.74 -1.90 8.93
C VAL A 74 -10.10 -1.24 10.16
N MET A 75 -10.27 -1.84 11.33
CA MET A 75 -9.71 -1.32 12.58
C MET A 75 -8.17 -1.30 12.54
N ALA A 76 -7.54 -2.32 11.96
CA ALA A 76 -6.08 -2.36 11.77
C ALA A 76 -5.60 -1.18 10.94
N ASN A 77 -6.29 -0.81 9.85
CA ASN A 77 -5.95 0.37 9.05
C ASN A 77 -6.01 1.67 9.86
N ASP A 78 -7.03 1.82 10.71
CA ASP A 78 -7.18 3.01 11.55
C ASP A 78 -6.11 3.07 12.65
N LEU A 79 -5.74 1.91 13.23
CA LEU A 79 -4.63 1.81 14.18
C LEU A 79 -3.29 2.11 13.52
N ILE A 80 -3.03 1.59 12.32
CA ILE A 80 -1.82 1.92 11.53
C ILE A 80 -1.74 3.42 11.29
N ALA A 81 -2.85 4.06 10.91
CA ALA A 81 -2.89 5.50 10.71
C ALA A 81 -2.53 6.27 12.00
N SER A 82 -2.93 5.78 13.18
CA SER A 82 -2.52 6.37 14.46
C SER A 82 -1.03 6.23 14.78
N LYS A 83 -0.33 5.32 14.09
CA LYS A 83 1.10 5.04 14.23
C LYS A 83 1.97 5.70 13.16
N ILE A 84 1.40 6.63 12.40
CA ILE A 84 2.11 7.24 11.26
C ILE A 84 3.41 7.95 11.66
N ASP A 85 3.45 8.57 12.84
CA ASP A 85 4.64 9.27 13.34
C ASP A 85 5.79 8.29 13.61
N GLU A 86 5.48 7.13 14.21
CA GLU A 86 6.45 6.07 14.47
C GLU A 86 6.96 5.46 13.15
N ILE A 87 6.06 5.23 12.19
CA ILE A 87 6.40 4.75 10.84
C ILE A 87 7.31 5.77 10.13
N GLN A 88 6.98 7.06 10.20
CA GLN A 88 7.78 8.13 9.60
C GLN A 88 9.17 8.24 10.23
N GLU A 89 9.29 8.02 11.54
CA GLU A 89 10.59 7.97 12.22
C GLU A 89 11.45 6.81 11.71
N GLN A 90 10.86 5.61 11.53
CA GLN A 90 11.59 4.46 10.97
C GLN A 90 12.02 4.71 9.52
N ILE A 91 11.14 5.28 8.68
CA ILE A 91 11.50 5.70 7.33
C ILE A 91 12.69 6.68 7.37
N GLY A 92 12.68 7.63 8.32
CA GLY A 92 13.78 8.59 8.51
C GLY A 92 15.10 7.95 8.96
N LYS A 93 15.04 6.88 9.78
CA LYS A 93 16.24 6.11 10.19
C LYS A 93 16.84 5.33 9.04
N VAL A 94 16.01 4.76 8.18
CA VAL A 94 16.46 4.07 6.96
C VAL A 94 17.05 5.08 5.98
N ASN A 95 16.40 6.24 5.81
CA ASN A 95 16.79 7.32 4.91
C ASN A 95 17.02 6.88 3.43
N PRO A 96 16.01 6.28 2.77
CA PRO A 96 16.15 5.77 1.40
C PRO A 96 16.03 6.88 0.34
N ASP A 97 16.60 6.64 -0.84
CA ASP A 97 16.34 7.44 -2.04
C ASP A 97 14.89 7.24 -2.51
N TYR A 98 14.44 5.97 -2.51
CA TYR A 98 13.10 5.55 -2.89
C TYR A 98 12.42 4.72 -1.80
N LEU A 99 11.20 5.09 -1.44
CA LEU A 99 10.31 4.29 -0.61
C LEU A 99 9.22 3.67 -1.49
N ILE A 100 9.18 2.33 -1.55
CA ILE A 100 8.15 1.58 -2.26
C ILE A 100 7.13 1.10 -1.22
N VAL A 101 5.87 1.48 -1.39
CA VAL A 101 4.81 1.20 -0.43
C VAL A 101 3.85 0.17 -1.00
N ASP A 102 3.84 -1.02 -0.42
CA ASP A 102 2.86 -2.06 -0.74
C ASP A 102 1.58 -1.82 0.05
N THR A 103 0.47 -1.59 -0.66
CA THR A 103 -0.81 -1.22 -0.03
C THR A 103 -1.69 -2.43 0.25
N PRO A 104 -2.65 -2.35 1.20
CA PRO A 104 -3.57 -3.43 1.51
C PRO A 104 -4.22 -4.08 0.28
N GLY A 105 -4.43 -5.41 0.35
CA GLY A 105 -5.11 -6.19 -0.68
C GLY A 105 -6.44 -5.58 -1.15
N GLN A 106 -7.25 -5.08 -0.21
CA GLN A 106 -8.51 -4.39 -0.46
C GLN A 106 -8.30 -2.89 -0.62
N ILE A 107 -8.25 -2.43 -1.87
CA ILE A 107 -8.00 -1.02 -2.20
C ILE A 107 -9.09 -0.08 -1.67
N GLU A 108 -10.30 -0.59 -1.47
CA GLU A 108 -11.43 0.15 -0.93
C GLU A 108 -11.14 0.65 0.49
N LEU A 109 -10.46 -0.17 1.29
CA LEU A 109 -10.08 0.17 2.66
C LEU A 109 -9.03 1.27 2.68
N PHE A 110 -8.10 1.27 1.74
CA PHE A 110 -7.06 2.29 1.67
C PHE A 110 -7.57 3.61 1.06
N ALA A 111 -8.34 3.57 -0.03
CA ALA A 111 -8.68 4.79 -0.76
C ALA A 111 -9.98 5.47 -0.30
N TYR A 112 -10.96 4.73 0.23
CA TYR A 112 -12.25 5.32 0.62
C TYR A 112 -12.36 5.62 2.11
N ARG A 113 -11.39 5.16 2.93
CA ARG A 113 -11.28 5.55 4.33
C ARG A 113 -10.37 6.76 4.49
N SER A 114 -10.61 7.52 5.56
CA SER A 114 -9.77 8.65 5.93
C SER A 114 -8.34 8.20 6.29
N SER A 115 -8.17 7.00 6.84
CA SER A 115 -6.89 6.44 7.27
C SER A 115 -5.88 6.34 6.12
N GLY A 116 -6.25 5.75 4.97
CA GLY A 116 -5.29 5.63 3.87
C GLY A 116 -4.90 6.98 3.26
N ARG A 117 -5.85 7.91 3.07
CA ARG A 117 -5.51 9.28 2.65
C ARG A 117 -4.58 9.96 3.66
N PHE A 118 -4.89 9.85 4.94
CA PHE A 118 -4.06 10.39 6.02
C PHE A 118 -2.63 9.81 5.98
N ILE A 119 -2.47 8.51 5.79
CA ILE A 119 -1.15 7.87 5.64
C ILE A 119 -0.41 8.45 4.42
N THR A 120 -1.06 8.54 3.26
CA THR A 120 -0.41 9.08 2.06
C THR A 120 0.02 10.54 2.22
N GLU A 121 -0.76 11.36 2.94
CA GLU A 121 -0.44 12.77 3.19
C GLU A 121 0.71 12.93 4.18
N ASN A 122 0.75 12.12 5.25
CA ASN A 122 1.70 12.27 6.35
C ASN A 122 3.05 11.56 6.15
N ILE A 123 3.18 10.62 5.21
CA ILE A 123 4.51 10.14 4.80
C ILE A 123 5.27 11.30 4.15
N LEU A 124 6.34 11.80 4.77
CA LEU A 124 7.06 12.97 4.26
C LEU A 124 8.02 12.56 3.15
N SER A 125 7.78 13.05 1.93
CA SER A 125 8.64 12.81 0.77
C SER A 125 8.62 14.02 -0.17
N GLU A 126 9.67 14.16 -1.00
CA GLU A 126 9.76 15.25 -1.99
C GLU A 126 8.74 15.07 -3.10
N GLU A 127 8.59 13.83 -3.56
CA GLU A 127 7.67 13.44 -4.62
C GLU A 127 6.91 12.18 -4.20
N LYS A 128 5.62 12.13 -4.55
CA LYS A 128 4.73 10.98 -4.33
C LYS A 128 4.05 10.63 -5.63
N MET A 129 4.01 9.35 -5.96
CA MET A 129 3.20 8.84 -7.05
C MET A 129 2.51 7.54 -6.67
N ASN A 130 1.45 7.23 -7.39
CA ASN A 130 0.75 5.98 -7.28
C ASN A 130 0.87 5.19 -8.59
N ILE A 131 1.16 3.91 -8.49
CA ILE A 131 1.00 2.95 -9.58
C ILE A 131 -0.28 2.19 -9.29
N PHE A 132 -1.27 2.30 -10.16
CA PHE A 132 -2.49 1.51 -10.07
C PHE A 132 -2.39 0.31 -11.01
N LEU A 133 -2.32 -0.89 -10.45
CA LEU A 133 -2.24 -2.14 -11.20
C LEU A 133 -3.61 -2.61 -11.65
N PHE A 134 -3.71 -2.83 -12.95
CA PHE A 134 -4.80 -3.52 -13.61
C PHE A 134 -4.61 -5.04 -13.48
N ASP A 135 -5.62 -5.74 -12.97
CA ASP A 135 -5.62 -7.20 -12.98
C ASP A 135 -5.94 -7.73 -14.38
N GLY A 136 -4.91 -8.24 -15.07
CA GLY A 136 -5.04 -8.81 -16.41
C GLY A 136 -6.00 -10.00 -16.50
N ALA A 137 -6.24 -10.73 -15.39
CA ALA A 137 -7.21 -11.81 -15.37
C ALA A 137 -8.67 -11.29 -15.34
N LEU A 138 -8.89 -10.07 -14.82
CA LEU A 138 -10.21 -9.43 -14.82
C LEU A 138 -10.50 -8.70 -16.13
N ILE A 139 -9.47 -8.20 -16.83
CA ILE A 139 -9.62 -7.39 -18.04
C ILE A 139 -9.68 -8.28 -19.29
N THR A 140 -10.67 -9.16 -19.32
CA THR A 140 -10.93 -10.05 -20.46
C THR A 140 -12.00 -9.49 -21.41
N THR A 141 -12.71 -8.43 -21.00
CA THR A 141 -13.76 -7.78 -21.78
C THR A 141 -13.63 -6.25 -21.73
N PRO A 142 -14.14 -5.53 -22.75
CA PRO A 142 -14.16 -4.06 -22.73
C PRO A 142 -14.94 -3.48 -21.54
N VAL A 143 -16.00 -4.16 -21.09
CA VAL A 143 -16.81 -3.72 -19.94
C VAL A 143 -15.99 -3.76 -18.65
N ASN A 144 -15.21 -4.83 -18.45
CA ASN A 144 -14.33 -4.95 -17.29
C ASN A 144 -13.20 -3.92 -17.34
N PHE A 145 -12.62 -3.68 -18.52
CA PHE A 145 -11.62 -2.62 -18.71
C PHE A 145 -12.15 -1.25 -18.27
N VAL A 146 -13.31 -0.86 -18.79
CA VAL A 146 -13.93 0.44 -18.43
C VAL A 146 -14.23 0.51 -16.93
N SER A 147 -14.74 -0.58 -16.35
CA SER A 147 -15.05 -0.65 -14.91
C SER A 147 -13.80 -0.43 -14.05
N ILE A 148 -12.69 -1.09 -14.37
CA ILE A 148 -11.44 -0.91 -13.62
C ILE A 148 -10.79 0.44 -13.92
N ALA A 149 -10.91 0.98 -15.13
CA ALA A 149 -10.41 2.33 -15.45
C ALA A 149 -11.16 3.42 -14.67
N LEU A 150 -12.47 3.26 -14.47
CA LEU A 150 -13.28 4.14 -13.61
C LEU A 150 -12.86 4.00 -12.14
N LEU A 151 -12.62 2.77 -11.67
CA LEU A 151 -12.07 2.54 -10.33
C LEU A 151 -10.73 3.25 -10.17
N ALA A 152 -9.76 3.02 -11.05
CA ALA A 152 -8.44 3.66 -11.04
C ALA A 152 -8.55 5.19 -10.97
N THR A 153 -9.45 5.77 -11.77
CA THR A 153 -9.74 7.21 -11.76
C THR A 153 -10.29 7.68 -10.41
N SER A 154 -11.24 6.92 -9.83
CA SER A 154 -11.78 7.19 -8.50
C SER A 154 -10.69 7.15 -7.42
N ILE A 155 -9.82 6.14 -7.45
CA ILE A 155 -8.68 6.00 -6.53
C ILE A 155 -7.72 7.18 -6.66
N ARG A 156 -7.36 7.56 -7.89
CA ARG A 156 -6.50 8.73 -8.16
C ARG A 156 -7.06 10.00 -7.51
N LEU A 157 -8.36 10.26 -7.67
CA LEU A 157 -9.02 11.43 -7.09
C LEU A 157 -9.07 11.37 -5.56
N ARG A 158 -9.30 10.18 -4.99
CA ARG A 158 -9.39 9.98 -3.54
C ARG A 158 -8.05 10.12 -2.82
N LEU A 159 -6.99 9.54 -3.39
CA LEU A 159 -5.63 9.61 -2.84
C LEU A 159 -4.97 10.96 -3.14
N ASN A 160 -5.47 11.70 -4.13
CA ASN A 160 -4.90 12.97 -4.58
C ASN A 160 -3.40 12.85 -4.97
N LEU A 161 -3.04 11.74 -5.61
CA LEU A 161 -1.68 11.46 -6.07
C LEU A 161 -1.60 11.39 -7.60
N PRO A 162 -0.52 11.88 -8.23
CA PRO A 162 -0.20 11.55 -9.61
C PRO A 162 -0.20 10.02 -9.77
N THR A 163 -1.04 9.51 -10.66
CA THR A 163 -1.25 8.06 -10.80
C THR A 163 -0.93 7.61 -12.22
N ILE A 164 -0.12 6.56 -12.34
CA ILE A 164 0.10 5.80 -13.59
C ILE A 164 -0.67 4.50 -13.47
N ASN A 165 -1.49 4.19 -14.46
CA ASN A 165 -2.19 2.92 -14.52
C ASN A 165 -1.41 1.95 -15.41
N ILE A 166 -1.14 0.74 -14.92
CA ILE A 166 -0.31 -0.28 -15.59
C ILE A 166 -1.10 -1.59 -15.66
#